data_AF-A0A816F0G7-F1
#
_entry.id   AF-A0A816F0G7-F1
#
_cell.length_a   1.000
_cell.length_b   1.000
_cell.length_c   1.000
_cell.angle_alpha   90.00
_cell.angle_beta   90.00
_cell.angle_gamma   90.00
#
_symmetry.space_group_name_H-M   'P 1'
#
loop_
_entity.id
_entity.type
_entity.pdbx_description
1 polymer ?
#
loop_
_entity_poly.entity_id
_entity_poly.type
_entity_poly.pdbx_seq_one_letter_code
_entity_poly.pdbx_strand_id
1 'polypeptide(L)'
;IQQTADKEKIVNYVQTNARQVLDDTTVPIFPISALKQTGIHELTSYLRTELNDTAKLQLKLENPLGVAERIFDKYLTMVHERKQILIEDEQVLFVLYNDIDEYRRQMFDDFKFQLNKIDNIFFRMIDNMEEFLYEYIQISRLIPTLFSTSSSSELKIQFNNRVNKNIEQDINQCISHLCDWLLERSNRTVHQLNKHLNTSSINSRKQQHTSSHGASGVDADFSISRQQILNQLQAQCQNILYKQKTATGAQADDLSASIRSTMLGTAAIEVGAVGLGWIFLNHIIILICPSFISFVGALATLASFDWTGLLGASLIGILGLYLIPMRRLTIKQEMKDRIDKTRLELTEQLHKHFTHELDTNERKMRELIMPYSRFVQDEQEKLKKTIEQIETIRKQIKQLKLDIQKSLSRKT
;
A
#
# COMPACT_ATOMS: atom_id res chain seq x y z
N ILE A 1 -57.06 -74.83 25.92
CA ILE A 1 -55.79 -75.03 26.68
C ILE A 1 -54.58 -74.90 25.75
N GLN A 2 -54.54 -75.57 24.59
CA GLN A 2 -53.43 -75.44 23.61
C GLN A 2 -53.14 -74.00 23.14
N GLN A 3 -54.17 -73.23 22.73
CA GLN A 3 -54.00 -71.86 22.19
C GLN A 3 -53.44 -70.83 23.19
N THR A 4 -53.60 -71.04 24.49
CA THR A 4 -53.09 -70.12 25.52
C THR A 4 -51.60 -70.34 25.78
N ALA A 5 -51.16 -71.61 25.79
CA ALA A 5 -49.75 -71.96 25.96
C ALA A 5 -48.87 -71.51 24.78
N ASP A 6 -49.40 -71.53 23.55
CA ASP A 6 -48.68 -71.05 22.37
C ASP A 6 -48.53 -69.52 22.37
N LYS A 7 -49.54 -68.80 22.88
CA LYS A 7 -49.50 -67.33 23.03
C LYS A 7 -48.38 -66.90 23.97
N GLU A 8 -48.23 -67.55 25.13
CA GLU A 8 -47.19 -67.21 26.11
C GLU A 8 -45.78 -67.49 25.60
N LYS A 9 -45.58 -68.58 24.85
CA LYS A 9 -44.29 -68.87 24.20
C LYS A 9 -43.89 -67.78 23.20
N ILE A 10 -44.84 -67.31 22.39
CA ILE A 10 -44.59 -66.24 21.41
C ILE A 10 -44.27 -64.93 22.13
N VAL A 11 -45.02 -64.56 23.16
CA VAL A 11 -44.76 -63.34 23.94
C VAL A 11 -43.37 -63.38 24.59
N ASN A 12 -43.00 -64.49 25.23
CA ASN A 12 -41.67 -64.64 25.83
C ASN A 12 -40.54 -64.61 24.79
N TYR A 13 -40.76 -65.21 23.63
CA TYR A 13 -39.80 -65.15 22.52
C TYR A 13 -39.61 -63.71 22.03
N VAL A 14 -40.69 -62.96 21.80
CA VAL A 14 -40.62 -61.55 21.39
C VAL A 14 -39.97 -60.69 22.48
N GLN A 15 -40.27 -60.94 23.76
CA GLN A 15 -39.71 -60.17 24.88
C GLN A 15 -38.21 -60.35 25.02
N THR A 16 -37.73 -61.59 24.87
CA THR A 16 -36.31 -61.93 24.97
C THR A 16 -35.51 -61.27 23.84
N ASN A 17 -36.03 -61.35 22.61
CA ASN A 17 -35.38 -60.72 21.46
C ASN A 17 -35.45 -59.18 21.51
N ALA A 18 -36.57 -58.60 21.96
CA ALA A 18 -36.72 -57.16 22.09
C ALA A 18 -35.71 -56.58 23.10
N ARG A 19 -35.48 -57.26 24.23
CA ARG A 19 -34.45 -56.85 25.21
C ARG A 19 -33.05 -56.84 24.62
N GLN A 20 -32.71 -57.81 23.77
CA GLN A 20 -31.41 -57.87 23.10
C GLN A 20 -31.20 -56.75 22.07
N VAL A 21 -32.27 -56.28 21.43
CA VAL A 21 -32.19 -55.24 20.38
C VAL A 21 -32.23 -53.82 20.97
N LEU A 22 -32.88 -53.64 22.12
CA LEU A 22 -33.13 -52.33 22.73
C LEU A 22 -32.29 -52.09 24.00
N ASP A 23 -31.06 -52.63 24.04
CA ASP A 23 -30.11 -52.46 25.14
C ASP A 23 -30.72 -52.69 26.54
N ASP A 24 -31.34 -53.86 26.72
CA ASP A 24 -31.92 -54.34 27.98
C ASP A 24 -33.12 -53.53 28.51
N THR A 25 -33.72 -52.68 27.66
CA THR A 25 -34.95 -51.97 28.01
C THR A 25 -36.13 -52.94 28.05
N THR A 26 -36.85 -53.01 29.17
CA THR A 26 -38.05 -53.84 29.29
C THR A 26 -39.23 -53.22 28.54
N VAL A 27 -39.60 -53.79 27.40
CA VAL A 27 -40.74 -53.32 26.60
C VAL A 27 -41.99 -54.14 26.91
N PRO A 28 -43.14 -53.50 27.19
CA PRO A 28 -44.40 -54.21 27.36
C PRO A 28 -44.93 -54.70 26.01
N ILE A 29 -45.35 -55.97 25.96
CA ILE A 29 -45.84 -56.63 24.75
C ILE A 29 -47.33 -56.88 24.87
N PHE A 30 -48.10 -56.37 23.91
CA PHE A 30 -49.55 -56.51 23.85
C PHE A 30 -49.94 -57.41 22.67
N PRO A 31 -50.28 -58.69 22.90
CA PRO A 31 -50.74 -59.58 21.84
C PRO A 31 -52.18 -59.26 21.43
N ILE A 32 -52.37 -58.79 20.19
CA ILE A 32 -53.65 -58.31 19.68
C ILE A 32 -54.17 -59.23 18.58
N SER A 33 -55.48 -59.49 18.54
CA SER A 33 -56.12 -60.22 17.45
C SER A 33 -57.35 -59.47 16.95
N ALA A 34 -57.30 -59.00 15.71
CA ALA A 34 -58.44 -58.34 15.05
C ALA A 34 -59.62 -59.29 14.83
N LEU A 35 -59.35 -60.54 14.44
CA LEU A 35 -60.37 -61.58 14.21
C LEU A 35 -61.09 -61.98 15.50
N LYS A 36 -60.36 -62.10 16.61
CA LYS A 36 -60.91 -62.50 17.91
C LYS A 36 -61.32 -61.32 18.79
N GLN A 37 -61.08 -60.09 18.35
CA GLN A 37 -61.29 -58.84 19.12
C GLN A 37 -60.67 -58.89 20.53
N THR A 38 -59.53 -59.55 20.69
CA THR A 38 -58.82 -59.69 21.98
C THR A 38 -57.52 -58.87 22.02
N GLY A 39 -57.11 -58.45 23.22
CA GLY A 39 -55.85 -57.70 23.45
C GLY A 39 -55.94 -56.19 23.22
N ILE A 40 -56.96 -55.70 22.50
CA ILE A 40 -57.19 -54.26 22.30
C ILE A 40 -57.47 -53.56 23.64
N HIS A 41 -58.22 -54.18 24.55
CA HIS A 41 -58.55 -53.58 25.84
C HIS A 41 -57.31 -53.37 26.74
N GLU A 42 -56.40 -54.36 26.79
CA GLU A 42 -55.14 -54.25 27.54
C GLU A 42 -54.23 -53.18 26.96
N LEU A 43 -54.08 -53.13 25.63
CA LEU A 43 -53.35 -52.06 24.96
C LEU A 43 -53.99 -50.69 25.25
N THR A 44 -55.32 -50.58 25.14
CA THR A 44 -56.04 -49.32 25.35
C THR A 44 -55.95 -48.85 26.80
N SER A 45 -56.01 -49.78 27.75
CA SER A 45 -55.85 -49.49 29.18
C SER A 45 -54.43 -49.01 29.46
N TYR A 46 -53.42 -49.72 28.94
CA TYR A 46 -52.03 -49.29 29.03
C TYR A 46 -51.81 -47.90 28.42
N LEU A 47 -52.32 -47.66 27.20
CA LEU A 47 -52.23 -46.35 26.55
C LEU A 47 -52.96 -45.24 27.32
N ARG A 48 -54.08 -45.53 28.00
CA ARG A 48 -54.79 -44.55 28.83
C ARG A 48 -54.05 -44.25 30.13
N THR A 49 -53.41 -45.24 30.72
CA THR A 49 -52.61 -45.10 31.94
C THR A 49 -51.31 -44.33 31.66
N GLU A 50 -50.61 -44.69 30.59
CA GLU A 50 -49.32 -44.09 30.21
C GLU A 50 -49.48 -42.76 29.49
N LEU A 51 -50.42 -42.62 28.55
CA LEU A 51 -50.82 -41.33 27.97
C LEU A 51 -52.04 -40.76 28.70
N ASN A 52 -51.88 -40.54 30.01
CA ASN A 52 -52.80 -39.69 30.75
C ASN A 52 -52.83 -38.27 30.15
N ASP A 53 -53.85 -37.47 30.46
CA ASP A 53 -54.03 -36.16 29.84
C ASP A 53 -52.84 -35.21 30.11
N THR A 54 -52.15 -35.40 31.25
CA THR A 54 -50.93 -34.68 31.63
C THR A 54 -49.74 -35.04 30.72
N ALA A 55 -49.50 -36.33 30.45
CA ALA A 55 -48.44 -36.82 29.58
C ALA A 55 -48.68 -36.43 28.11
N LYS A 56 -49.94 -36.46 27.64
CA LYS A 56 -50.31 -35.95 26.32
C LYS A 56 -50.04 -34.45 26.18
N LEU A 57 -50.36 -33.67 27.22
CA LEU A 57 -50.10 -32.23 27.24
C LEU A 57 -48.60 -31.96 27.23
N GLN A 58 -47.82 -32.69 28.02
CA GLN A 58 -46.36 -32.60 28.04
C GLN A 58 -45.77 -32.85 26.65
N LEU A 59 -46.11 -33.97 26.01
CA LEU A 59 -45.66 -34.31 24.65
C LEU A 59 -46.01 -33.24 23.62
N LYS A 60 -47.23 -32.69 23.69
CA LYS A 60 -47.67 -31.61 22.77
C LYS A 60 -46.88 -30.32 22.93
N LEU A 61 -46.37 -30.02 24.13
CA LEU A 61 -45.60 -28.81 24.42
C LEU A 61 -44.09 -29.01 24.22
N GLU A 62 -43.57 -30.19 24.55
CA GLU A 62 -42.14 -30.51 24.38
C GLU A 62 -41.74 -30.72 22.92
N ASN A 63 -42.62 -31.30 22.09
CA ASN A 63 -42.32 -31.53 20.67
C ASN A 63 -41.97 -30.24 19.91
N PRO A 64 -42.78 -29.17 19.95
CA PRO A 64 -42.42 -27.88 19.32
C PRO A 64 -41.12 -27.28 19.87
N LEU A 65 -40.84 -27.41 21.17
CA LEU A 65 -39.61 -26.92 21.79
C LEU A 65 -38.38 -27.72 21.34
N GLY A 66 -38.52 -29.04 21.16
CA GLY A 66 -37.48 -29.90 20.59
C GLY A 66 -37.20 -29.59 19.12
N VAL A 67 -38.23 -29.29 18.32
CA VAL A 67 -38.05 -28.81 16.94
C VAL A 67 -37.35 -27.45 16.94
N ALA A 68 -37.73 -26.52 17.81
CA ALA A 68 -37.08 -25.23 17.94
C ALA A 68 -35.59 -25.39 18.29
N GLU A 69 -35.23 -26.21 19.28
CA GLU A 69 -33.83 -26.51 19.63
C GLU A 69 -33.03 -27.02 18.44
N ARG A 70 -33.55 -27.99 17.69
CA ARG A 70 -32.88 -28.52 16.49
C ARG A 70 -32.63 -27.44 15.44
N ILE A 71 -33.60 -26.54 15.24
CA ILE A 71 -33.45 -25.41 14.33
C ILE A 71 -32.35 -24.46 14.84
N PHE A 72 -32.36 -24.11 16.13
CA PHE A 72 -31.34 -23.24 16.72
C PHE A 72 -29.94 -23.85 16.68
N ASP A 73 -29.78 -25.14 16.98
CA ASP A 73 -28.49 -25.82 16.87
C ASP A 73 -27.98 -25.82 15.42
N LYS A 74 -28.88 -26.00 14.42
CA LYS A 74 -28.52 -25.85 13.01
C LYS A 74 -28.01 -24.43 12.70
N TYR A 75 -28.75 -23.39 13.11
CA TYR A 75 -28.35 -22.01 12.86
C TYR A 75 -27.06 -21.63 13.60
N LEU A 76 -26.85 -22.15 14.81
CA LEU A 76 -25.64 -21.92 15.59
C LEU A 76 -24.41 -22.52 14.89
N THR A 77 -24.52 -23.72 14.33
CA THR A 77 -23.47 -24.32 13.50
C THR A 77 -23.15 -23.43 12.28
N MET A 78 -24.16 -22.98 11.55
CA MET A 78 -23.97 -22.10 10.38
C MET A 78 -23.30 -20.77 10.76
N VAL A 79 -23.70 -20.18 11.89
CA VAL A 79 -23.09 -18.95 12.42
C VAL A 79 -21.64 -19.16 12.83
N HIS A 80 -21.29 -20.33 13.38
CA HIS A 80 -19.90 -20.67 13.68
C HIS A 80 -19.04 -20.88 12.43
N GLU A 81 -19.56 -21.56 11.42
CA GLU A 81 -18.87 -21.72 10.12
C GLU A 81 -18.60 -20.34 9.51
N ARG A 82 -19.61 -19.47 9.50
CA ARG A 82 -19.48 -18.09 9.02
C ARG A 82 -18.47 -17.27 9.83
N LYS A 83 -18.40 -17.47 11.15
CA LYS A 83 -17.38 -16.84 12.00
C LYS A 83 -15.97 -17.20 11.55
N GLN A 84 -15.73 -18.47 11.23
CA GLN A 84 -14.41 -18.92 10.77
C GLN A 84 -14.03 -18.25 9.45
N ILE A 85 -14.97 -18.15 8.52
CA ILE A 85 -14.76 -17.45 7.24
C ILE A 85 -14.40 -15.97 7.48
N LEU A 86 -15.09 -15.28 8.40
CA LEU A 86 -14.79 -13.89 8.72
C LEU A 86 -13.43 -13.70 9.41
N ILE A 87 -12.97 -14.67 10.21
CA ILE A 87 -11.62 -14.65 10.80
C ILE A 87 -10.56 -14.75 9.68
N GLU A 88 -10.78 -15.61 8.69
CA GLU A 88 -9.90 -15.68 7.51
C GLU A 88 -9.90 -14.35 6.74
N ASP A 89 -11.07 -13.74 6.54
CA ASP A 89 -11.19 -12.45 5.84
C ASP A 89 -10.50 -11.31 6.61
N GLU A 90 -10.54 -11.33 7.95
CA GLU A 90 -9.81 -10.40 8.81
C GLU A 90 -8.28 -10.56 8.68
N GLN A 91 -7.79 -11.80 8.62
CA GLN A 91 -6.37 -12.08 8.37
C GLN A 91 -5.93 -11.58 6.99
N VAL A 92 -6.77 -11.75 5.97
CA VAL A 92 -6.50 -11.22 4.64
C VAL A 92 -6.41 -9.70 4.69
N LEU A 93 -7.36 -9.01 5.33
CA LEU A 93 -7.32 -7.56 5.50
C LEU A 93 -6.04 -7.11 6.24
N PHE A 94 -5.66 -7.81 7.30
CA PHE A 94 -4.42 -7.52 8.03
C PHE A 94 -3.19 -7.58 7.12
N VAL A 95 -3.08 -8.63 6.30
CA VAL A 95 -1.98 -8.77 5.32
C VAL A 95 -2.02 -7.64 4.30
N LEU A 96 -3.20 -7.32 3.73
CA LEU A 96 -3.33 -6.25 2.74
C LEU A 96 -2.92 -4.87 3.28
N TYR A 97 -3.32 -4.54 4.51
CA TYR A 97 -2.90 -3.28 5.15
C TYR A 97 -1.40 -3.27 5.44
N ASN A 98 -0.84 -4.38 5.91
CA ASN A 98 0.59 -4.47 6.18
C ASN A 98 1.43 -4.35 4.90
N ASP A 99 1.00 -4.93 3.78
CA ASP A 99 1.65 -4.78 2.47
C ASP A 99 1.71 -3.30 2.02
N ILE A 100 0.63 -2.54 2.27
CA ILE A 100 0.58 -1.10 1.97
C ILE A 100 1.54 -0.31 2.86
N ASP A 101 1.58 -0.61 4.17
CA ASP A 101 2.48 0.05 5.11
C ASP A 101 3.96 -0.27 4.81
N GLU A 102 4.23 -1.53 4.45
CA GLU A 102 5.56 -1.98 4.06
C GLU A 102 6.03 -1.34 2.74
N TYR A 103 5.13 -1.21 1.76
CA TYR A 103 5.38 -0.46 0.53
C TYR A 103 5.85 0.97 0.84
N ARG A 104 5.15 1.71 1.72
CA ARG A 104 5.55 3.08 2.09
C ARG A 104 6.97 3.11 2.67
N ARG A 105 7.28 2.25 3.64
CA ARG A 105 8.60 2.19 4.29
C ARG A 105 9.71 1.90 3.28
N GLN A 106 9.52 0.85 2.46
CA GLN A 106 10.50 0.43 1.47
C GLN A 106 10.75 1.50 0.41
N MET A 107 9.70 2.21 -0.02
CA MET A 107 9.82 3.30 -1.00
C MET A 107 10.72 4.44 -0.51
N PHE A 108 10.60 4.84 0.77
CA PHE A 108 11.44 5.90 1.33
C PHE A 108 12.91 5.49 1.40
N ASP A 109 13.20 4.24 1.75
CA ASP A 109 14.57 3.75 1.82
C ASP A 109 15.19 3.60 0.43
N ASP A 110 14.44 3.05 -0.52
CA ASP A 110 14.86 2.90 -1.91
C ASP A 110 15.07 4.27 -2.60
N PHE A 111 14.23 5.27 -2.31
CA PHE A 111 14.34 6.62 -2.87
C PHE A 111 15.67 7.30 -2.50
N LYS A 112 16.21 7.06 -1.30
CA LYS A 112 17.53 7.57 -0.91
C LYS A 112 18.63 7.06 -1.85
N PHE A 113 18.56 5.79 -2.27
CA PHE A 113 19.52 5.24 -3.22
C PHE A 113 19.38 5.86 -4.61
N GLN A 114 18.16 6.24 -5.03
CA GLN A 114 17.96 6.94 -6.30
C GLN A 114 18.50 8.38 -6.24
N LEU A 115 18.33 9.09 -5.12
CA LEU A 115 18.92 10.42 -4.93
C LEU A 115 20.45 10.38 -4.98
N ASN A 116 21.08 9.37 -4.38
CA ASN A 116 22.54 9.22 -4.45
C ASN A 116 23.06 9.09 -5.89
N LYS A 117 22.29 8.54 -6.83
CA LYS A 117 22.68 8.49 -8.25
C LYS A 117 22.71 9.87 -8.88
N ILE A 118 21.78 10.74 -8.50
CA ILE A 118 21.72 12.14 -8.95
C ILE A 118 22.88 12.93 -8.34
N ASP A 119 23.14 12.75 -7.04
CA ASP A 119 24.28 13.38 -6.38
C ASP A 119 25.60 13.00 -7.06
N ASN A 120 25.76 11.74 -7.46
CA ASN A 120 26.93 11.29 -8.22
C ASN A 120 27.09 11.99 -9.58
N ILE A 121 26.00 12.37 -10.27
CA ILE A 121 26.09 13.14 -11.51
C ILE A 121 26.65 14.54 -11.23
N PHE A 122 26.16 15.21 -10.18
CA PHE A 122 26.65 16.53 -9.79
C PHE A 122 28.08 16.50 -9.24
N PHE A 123 28.49 15.45 -8.52
CA PHE A 123 29.88 15.30 -8.11
C PHE A 123 30.82 15.16 -9.30
N ARG A 124 30.45 14.34 -10.31
CA ARG A 124 31.21 14.27 -11.57
C ARG A 124 31.27 15.61 -12.29
N MET A 125 30.19 16.40 -12.27
CA MET A 125 30.18 17.75 -12.84
C MET A 125 31.19 18.67 -12.13
N ILE A 126 31.24 18.61 -10.79
CA ILE A 126 32.19 19.40 -10.00
C ILE A 126 33.62 18.97 -10.32
N ASP A 127 33.92 17.67 -10.38
CA ASP A 127 35.25 17.16 -10.69
C ASP A 127 35.70 17.57 -12.11
N ASN A 128 34.82 17.43 -13.11
CA ASN A 128 35.08 17.85 -14.48
C ASN A 128 35.31 19.37 -14.59
N MET A 129 34.55 20.15 -13.80
CA MET A 129 34.72 21.60 -13.70
C MET A 129 36.08 21.95 -13.09
N GLU A 130 36.49 21.27 -12.02
CA GLU A 130 37.81 21.49 -11.40
C GLU A 130 38.96 21.16 -12.37
N GLU A 131 38.87 20.05 -13.10
CA GLU A 131 39.85 19.66 -14.12
C GLU A 131 39.91 20.69 -15.26
N PHE A 132 38.75 21.17 -15.73
CA PHE A 132 38.68 22.23 -16.74
C PHE A 132 39.32 23.53 -16.26
N LEU A 133 39.02 23.98 -15.03
CA LEU A 133 39.63 25.18 -14.45
C LEU A 133 41.16 25.00 -14.29
N TYR A 134 41.64 23.80 -13.98
CA TYR A 134 43.05 23.50 -13.84
C TYR A 134 43.82 23.51 -15.17
N GLU A 135 43.25 22.92 -16.23
CA GLU A 135 43.90 22.84 -17.55
C GLU A 135 43.81 24.13 -18.37
N TYR A 136 42.64 24.79 -18.40
CA TYR A 136 42.37 25.88 -19.34
C TYR A 136 42.65 27.27 -18.78
N ILE A 137 42.59 27.44 -17.46
CA ILE A 137 42.91 28.73 -16.82
C ILE A 137 44.41 28.81 -16.54
N GLN A 138 45.27 28.00 -17.18
CA GLN A 138 46.73 28.18 -17.12
C GLN A 138 47.14 29.53 -17.74
N ILE A 139 47.84 30.35 -16.94
CA ILE A 139 48.21 31.74 -17.23
C ILE A 139 48.95 31.89 -18.58
N SER A 140 49.65 30.85 -19.04
CA SER A 140 50.39 30.87 -20.31
C SER A 140 49.51 30.98 -21.56
N ARG A 141 48.20 30.66 -21.47
CA ARG A 141 47.25 30.71 -22.60
C ARG A 141 46.22 31.84 -22.53
N LEU A 142 46.17 32.58 -21.41
CA LEU A 142 45.19 33.65 -21.19
C LEU A 142 45.65 35.04 -21.63
N ILE A 143 46.96 35.30 -21.68
CA ILE A 143 47.48 36.60 -22.14
C ILE A 143 47.09 36.89 -23.61
N PRO A 144 47.11 35.93 -24.56
CA PRO A 144 46.67 36.20 -25.94
C PRO A 144 45.15 36.29 -26.12
N THR A 145 44.36 35.63 -25.25
CA THR A 145 42.91 35.46 -25.43
C THR A 145 42.08 36.56 -24.77
N LEU A 146 42.57 37.17 -23.68
CA LEU A 146 41.91 38.33 -23.05
C LEU A 146 41.89 39.58 -23.96
N PHE A 147 42.78 39.66 -24.95
CA PHE A 147 42.81 40.74 -25.95
C PHE A 147 42.06 40.42 -27.25
N SER A 148 41.49 39.21 -27.41
CA SER A 148 40.71 38.85 -28.60
C SER A 148 39.27 38.49 -28.23
N THR A 149 38.34 39.37 -28.60
CA THR A 149 36.88 39.24 -28.39
C THR A 149 36.30 37.94 -29.00
N SER A 150 37.02 37.29 -29.91
CA SER A 150 36.61 36.06 -30.61
C SER A 150 36.92 34.75 -29.86
N SER A 151 37.73 34.77 -28.80
CA SER A 151 38.10 33.56 -28.02
C SER A 151 37.04 33.14 -26.97
N SER A 152 36.03 34.00 -26.76
CA SER A 152 34.92 33.75 -25.83
C SER A 152 33.96 32.65 -26.31
N SER A 153 33.83 32.42 -27.62
CA SER A 153 33.02 31.34 -28.18
C SER A 153 33.70 29.97 -28.06
N GLU A 154 35.01 29.90 -28.28
CA GLU A 154 35.79 28.66 -28.19
C GLU A 154 35.85 28.13 -26.75
N LEU A 155 36.06 29.01 -25.75
CA LEU A 155 36.04 28.61 -24.34
C LEU A 155 34.66 28.11 -23.90
N LYS A 156 33.58 28.72 -24.40
CA LYS A 156 32.20 28.25 -24.17
C LYS A 156 31.97 26.86 -24.76
N ILE A 157 32.42 26.65 -26.00
CA ILE A 157 32.31 25.34 -26.67
C ILE A 157 33.10 24.28 -25.89
N GLN A 158 34.31 24.59 -25.43
CA GLN A 158 35.12 23.63 -24.67
C GLN A 158 34.59 23.36 -23.26
N PHE A 159 34.05 24.36 -22.57
CA PHE A 159 33.35 24.16 -21.29
C PHE A 159 32.12 23.27 -21.48
N ASN A 160 31.27 23.56 -22.48
CA ASN A 160 30.08 22.77 -22.75
C ASN A 160 30.44 21.31 -23.10
N ASN A 161 31.46 21.12 -23.93
CA ASN A 161 31.92 19.80 -24.35
C ASN A 161 32.65 18.98 -23.26
N ARG A 162 33.10 19.59 -22.16
CA ARG A 162 33.89 18.89 -21.14
C ARG A 162 33.22 18.83 -19.77
N VAL A 163 32.55 19.90 -19.36
CA VAL A 163 31.86 19.99 -18.08
C VAL A 163 30.39 19.59 -18.23
N ASN A 164 29.68 20.14 -19.21
CA ASN A 164 28.24 19.88 -19.39
C ASN A 164 27.92 18.67 -20.26
N LYS A 165 28.94 18.04 -20.85
CA LYS A 165 28.74 16.91 -21.75
C LYS A 165 28.00 15.79 -21.03
N ASN A 166 26.87 15.40 -21.61
CA ASN A 166 25.99 14.34 -21.15
C ASN A 166 25.28 14.58 -19.80
N ILE A 167 25.45 15.72 -19.11
CA ILE A 167 24.77 15.95 -17.83
C ILE A 167 23.25 15.96 -18.00
N GLU A 168 22.76 16.69 -19.01
CA GLU A 168 21.33 16.72 -19.33
C GLU A 168 20.81 15.31 -19.65
N GLN A 169 21.58 14.53 -20.41
CA GLN A 169 21.24 13.15 -20.78
C GLN A 169 21.24 12.21 -19.56
N ASP A 170 22.26 12.30 -18.70
CA ASP A 170 22.43 11.50 -17.49
C ASP A 170 21.30 11.77 -16.49
N ILE A 171 20.91 13.04 -16.33
CA ILE A 171 19.81 13.45 -15.46
C ILE A 171 18.48 12.95 -16.01
N ASN A 172 18.21 13.15 -17.30
CA ASN A 172 17.00 12.63 -17.95
C ASN A 172 16.91 11.09 -17.82
N GLN A 173 18.04 10.39 -17.99
CA GLN A 173 18.08 8.94 -17.81
C GLN A 173 17.81 8.56 -16.35
N CYS A 174 18.41 9.26 -15.39
CA CYS A 174 18.17 8.99 -13.97
C CYS A 174 16.69 9.22 -13.57
N ILE A 175 16.05 10.26 -14.12
CA ILE A 175 14.63 10.56 -13.89
C ILE A 175 13.75 9.48 -14.51
N SER A 176 14.00 9.10 -15.77
CA SER A 176 13.27 8.01 -16.43
C SER A 176 13.36 6.72 -15.62
N HIS A 177 14.57 6.35 -15.18
CA HIS A 177 14.79 5.17 -14.34
C HIS A 177 14.07 5.28 -12.98
N LEU A 178 13.98 6.48 -12.39
CA LEU A 178 13.24 6.72 -11.16
C LEU A 178 11.74 6.53 -11.38
N CYS A 179 11.17 7.09 -12.44
CA CYS A 179 9.77 6.90 -12.82
C CYS A 179 9.45 5.42 -13.07
N ASP A 180 10.30 4.74 -13.86
CA ASP A 180 10.16 3.31 -14.15
C ASP A 180 10.20 2.50 -12.86
N TRP A 181 11.14 2.81 -11.96
CA TRP A 181 11.24 2.15 -10.66
C TRP A 181 10.00 2.40 -9.79
N LEU A 182 9.49 3.64 -9.69
CA LEU A 182 8.27 3.96 -8.94
C LEU A 182 7.07 3.17 -9.46
N LEU A 183 6.89 3.14 -10.78
CA LEU A 183 5.81 2.43 -11.43
C LEU A 183 5.93 0.93 -11.26
N GLU A 184 7.12 0.36 -11.45
CA GLU A 184 7.37 -1.07 -11.23
C GLU A 184 7.07 -1.45 -9.79
N ARG A 185 7.45 -0.60 -8.81
CA ARG A 185 7.21 -0.86 -7.39
C ARG A 185 5.73 -0.80 -7.03
N SER A 186 5.02 0.22 -7.49
CA SER A 186 3.55 0.29 -7.35
C SER A 186 2.87 -0.92 -7.97
N ASN A 187 3.23 -1.28 -9.22
CA ASN A 187 2.66 -2.43 -9.92
C ASN A 187 2.88 -3.73 -9.14
N ARG A 188 4.09 -3.96 -8.62
CA ARG A 188 4.41 -5.14 -7.80
C ARG A 188 3.51 -5.24 -6.57
N THR A 189 3.31 -4.14 -5.84
CA THR A 189 2.43 -4.13 -4.67
C THR A 189 0.97 -4.39 -5.06
N VAL A 190 0.44 -3.73 -6.09
CA VAL A 190 -0.93 -4.00 -6.57
C VAL A 190 -1.10 -5.46 -7.03
N HIS A 191 -0.09 -6.04 -7.67
CA HIS A 191 -0.07 -7.46 -8.01
C HIS A 191 -0.11 -8.38 -6.78
N GLN A 192 0.63 -8.04 -5.71
CA GLN A 192 0.58 -8.78 -4.44
C GLN A 192 -0.81 -8.70 -3.81
N LEU A 193 -1.39 -7.50 -3.70
CA LEU A 193 -2.76 -7.31 -3.20
C LEU A 193 -3.76 -8.15 -4.01
N ASN A 194 -3.66 -8.10 -5.34
CA ASN A 194 -4.53 -8.89 -6.23
C ASN A 194 -4.32 -10.41 -6.04
N LYS A 195 -3.10 -10.87 -5.77
CA LYS A 195 -2.82 -12.28 -5.48
C LYS A 195 -3.53 -12.74 -4.21
N HIS A 196 -3.43 -11.97 -3.13
CA HIS A 196 -4.12 -12.26 -1.87
C HIS A 196 -5.64 -12.30 -2.06
N LEU A 197 -6.21 -11.31 -2.76
CA LEU A 197 -7.64 -11.25 -3.07
C LEU A 197 -8.10 -12.42 -3.96
N ASN A 198 -7.29 -12.83 -4.93
CA ASN A 198 -7.62 -13.97 -5.79
C ASN A 198 -7.61 -15.29 -5.02
N THR A 199 -6.67 -15.48 -4.09
CA THR A 199 -6.69 -16.64 -3.19
C THR A 199 -7.97 -16.65 -2.36
N SER A 200 -8.36 -15.51 -1.79
CA SER A 200 -9.61 -15.38 -1.04
C SER A 200 -10.84 -15.62 -1.91
N SER A 201 -10.86 -15.12 -3.15
CA SER A 201 -12.00 -15.32 -4.06
C SER A 201 -12.18 -16.79 -4.43
N ILE A 202 -11.09 -17.52 -4.70
CA ILE A 202 -11.09 -18.95 -4.98
C ILE A 202 -11.61 -19.74 -3.77
N ASN A 203 -11.18 -19.38 -2.56
CA ASN A 203 -11.64 -20.04 -1.33
C ASN A 203 -13.15 -19.84 -1.13
N SER A 204 -13.69 -18.63 -1.36
CA SER A 204 -15.15 -18.40 -1.29
C SER A 204 -15.93 -19.22 -2.30
N ARG A 205 -15.42 -19.39 -3.53
CA ARG A 205 -16.10 -20.23 -4.55
C ARG A 205 -16.15 -21.69 -4.14
N LYS A 206 -15.08 -22.22 -3.55
CA LYS A 206 -15.05 -23.59 -3.01
C LYS A 206 -16.08 -23.77 -1.89
N GLN A 207 -16.17 -22.80 -0.99
CA GLN A 207 -17.14 -22.80 0.11
C GLN A 207 -18.60 -22.81 -0.41
N GLN A 208 -18.92 -22.03 -1.44
CA GLN A 208 -20.26 -22.06 -2.06
C GLN A 208 -20.63 -23.45 -2.62
N HIS A 209 -19.68 -24.13 -3.27
CA HIS A 209 -19.93 -25.46 -3.84
C HIS A 209 -20.11 -26.53 -2.75
N THR A 210 -19.42 -26.42 -1.62
CA THR A 210 -19.59 -27.35 -0.50
C THR A 210 -20.89 -27.10 0.28
N SER A 211 -21.32 -25.84 0.43
CA SER A 211 -22.52 -25.47 1.19
C SER A 211 -23.84 -25.73 0.42
N SER A 212 -23.78 -25.93 -0.90
CA SER A 212 -24.96 -26.08 -1.77
C SER A 212 -25.82 -27.32 -1.50
N HIS A 213 -25.38 -28.27 -0.67
CA HIS A 213 -26.15 -29.49 -0.38
C HIS A 213 -27.09 -29.37 0.84
N GLY A 214 -27.25 -28.18 1.44
CA GLY A 214 -28.21 -27.98 2.55
C GLY A 214 -28.40 -26.56 3.10
N ALA A 215 -27.79 -25.54 2.48
CA ALA A 215 -27.80 -24.17 2.97
C ALA A 215 -29.15 -23.44 2.71
N SER A 216 -29.80 -23.00 3.78
CA SER A 216 -30.94 -22.08 3.73
C SER A 216 -30.53 -20.72 3.17
N GLY A 217 -31.46 -19.99 2.54
CA GLY A 217 -31.21 -18.75 1.78
C GLY A 217 -30.46 -17.61 2.50
N VAL A 218 -30.34 -17.65 3.83
CA VAL A 218 -29.58 -16.66 4.62
C VAL A 218 -28.06 -16.81 4.43
N ASP A 219 -27.55 -18.02 4.20
CA ASP A 219 -26.12 -18.28 3.95
C ASP A 219 -25.71 -18.01 2.49
N ALA A 220 -26.68 -18.12 1.58
CA ALA A 220 -26.51 -17.75 0.19
C ALA A 220 -26.22 -16.24 0.05
N ASP A 221 -26.92 -15.38 0.80
CA ASP A 221 -26.75 -13.93 0.71
C ASP A 221 -25.34 -13.47 1.13
N PHE A 222 -24.82 -14.02 2.23
CA PHE A 222 -23.44 -13.74 2.67
C PHE A 222 -22.41 -14.14 1.62
N SER A 223 -22.48 -15.38 1.15
CA SER A 223 -21.48 -15.91 0.20
C SER A 223 -21.52 -15.18 -1.14
N ILE A 224 -22.72 -14.83 -1.63
CA ILE A 224 -22.91 -14.03 -2.84
C ILE A 224 -22.34 -12.62 -2.66
N SER A 225 -22.71 -11.93 -1.57
CA SER A 225 -22.24 -10.56 -1.28
C SER A 225 -20.72 -10.52 -1.16
N ARG A 226 -20.13 -11.48 -0.44
CA ARG A 226 -18.68 -11.62 -0.32
C ARG A 226 -18.02 -11.80 -1.69
N GLN A 227 -18.54 -12.69 -2.52
CA GLN A 227 -17.99 -12.98 -3.85
C GLN A 227 -18.08 -11.75 -4.78
N GLN A 228 -19.18 -11.01 -4.74
CA GLN A 228 -19.34 -9.79 -5.52
C GLN A 228 -18.29 -8.75 -5.15
N ILE A 229 -18.07 -8.50 -3.86
CA ILE A 229 -17.07 -7.54 -3.37
C ILE A 229 -15.66 -7.97 -3.78
N LEU A 230 -15.30 -9.24 -3.58
CA LEU A 230 -13.98 -9.75 -3.99
C LEU A 230 -13.73 -9.64 -5.49
N ASN A 231 -14.74 -9.93 -6.32
CA ASN A 231 -14.63 -9.78 -7.77
C ASN A 231 -14.51 -8.30 -8.19
N GLN A 232 -15.25 -7.40 -7.55
CA GLN A 232 -15.17 -5.96 -7.81
C GLN A 232 -13.78 -5.41 -7.47
N LEU A 233 -13.23 -5.81 -6.32
CA LEU A 233 -11.88 -5.42 -5.90
C LEU A 233 -10.81 -5.93 -6.88
N GLN A 234 -10.93 -7.20 -7.28
CA GLN A 234 -10.05 -7.79 -8.29
C GLN A 234 -10.10 -7.00 -9.60
N ALA A 235 -11.29 -6.64 -10.07
CA ALA A 235 -11.46 -5.84 -11.27
C ALA A 235 -10.84 -4.44 -11.14
N GLN A 236 -10.96 -3.80 -9.97
CA GLN A 236 -10.33 -2.50 -9.70
C GLN A 236 -8.81 -2.58 -9.67
N CYS A 237 -8.24 -3.61 -9.03
CA CYS A 237 -6.79 -3.86 -9.07
C CYS A 237 -6.28 -4.07 -10.50
N GLN A 238 -7.00 -4.86 -11.31
CA GLN A 238 -6.67 -5.07 -12.73
C GLN A 238 -6.77 -3.77 -13.54
N ASN A 239 -7.76 -2.92 -13.26
CA ASN A 239 -7.92 -1.63 -13.91
C ASN A 239 -6.73 -0.70 -13.63
N ILE A 240 -6.25 -0.65 -12.38
CA ILE A 240 -5.07 0.14 -11.99
C ILE A 240 -3.83 -0.36 -12.71
N LEU A 241 -3.58 -1.67 -12.73
CA LEU A 241 -2.45 -2.26 -13.43
C LEU A 241 -2.49 -1.97 -14.93
N TYR A 242 -3.68 -2.04 -15.55
CA TYR A 242 -3.87 -1.70 -16.96
C TYR A 242 -3.55 -0.22 -17.22
N LYS A 243 -4.11 0.70 -16.42
CA LYS A 243 -3.87 2.14 -16.54
C LYS A 243 -2.40 2.50 -16.35
N GLN A 244 -1.73 1.88 -15.37
CA GLN A 244 -0.31 2.12 -15.10
C GLN A 244 0.58 1.65 -16.26
N LYS A 245 0.29 0.49 -16.86
CA LYS A 245 1.00 0.01 -18.05
C LYS A 245 0.88 0.96 -19.25
N THR A 246 -0.24 1.66 -19.39
CA THR A 246 -0.46 2.62 -20.49
C THR A 246 0.11 4.01 -20.20
N ALA A 247 0.40 4.35 -18.94
CA ALA A 247 0.81 5.70 -18.50
C ALA A 247 2.33 5.90 -18.40
N THR A 248 3.14 4.83 -18.49
CA THR A 248 4.59 4.84 -18.22
C THR A 248 5.38 5.89 -18.99
N GLY A 249 5.06 6.13 -20.28
CA GLY A 249 5.80 7.10 -21.09
C GLY A 249 5.44 8.56 -20.80
N ALA A 250 4.15 8.86 -20.70
CA ALA A 250 3.66 10.24 -20.58
C ALA A 250 4.06 10.90 -19.24
N GLN A 251 4.13 10.13 -18.15
CA GLN A 251 4.51 10.65 -16.83
C GLN A 251 6.01 10.96 -16.73
N ALA A 252 6.86 10.16 -17.38
CA ALA A 252 8.30 10.41 -17.43
C ALA A 252 8.62 11.67 -18.25
N ASP A 253 7.90 11.90 -19.36
CA ASP A 253 8.06 13.07 -20.21
C ASP A 253 7.64 14.37 -19.49
N ASP A 254 6.51 14.35 -18.77
CA ASP A 254 6.01 15.51 -18.02
C ASP A 254 6.92 15.90 -16.85
N LEU A 255 7.38 14.91 -16.07
CA LEU A 255 8.33 15.14 -14.98
C LEU A 255 9.68 15.65 -15.50
N SER A 256 10.17 15.07 -16.60
CA SER A 256 11.39 15.53 -17.26
C SER A 256 11.24 16.96 -17.78
N ALA A 257 10.08 17.35 -18.32
CA ALA A 257 9.81 18.71 -18.76
C ALA A 257 9.79 19.73 -17.60
N SER A 258 9.15 19.38 -16.48
CA SER A 258 9.14 20.20 -15.26
C SER A 258 10.57 20.43 -14.74
N ILE A 259 11.37 19.37 -14.66
CA ILE A 259 12.76 19.44 -14.23
C ILE A 259 13.64 20.21 -15.21
N ARG A 260 13.45 20.00 -16.53
CA ARG A 260 14.13 20.78 -17.58
C ARG A 260 13.84 22.27 -17.44
N SER A 261 12.62 22.67 -17.09
CA SER A 261 12.29 24.10 -16.90
C SER A 261 13.03 24.73 -15.70
N THR A 262 13.20 23.96 -14.60
CA THR A 262 14.03 24.37 -13.45
C THR A 262 15.50 24.46 -13.86
N MET A 263 16.00 23.48 -14.62
CA MET A 263 17.37 23.47 -15.10
C MET A 263 17.65 24.51 -16.19
N LEU A 264 16.68 24.89 -17.01
CA LEU A 264 16.83 25.94 -18.04
C LEU A 264 16.99 27.32 -17.40
N GLY A 265 16.37 27.54 -16.23
CA GLY A 265 16.65 28.71 -15.39
C GLY A 265 18.12 28.80 -14.93
N THR A 266 18.81 27.66 -14.85
CA THR A 266 20.24 27.53 -14.51
C THR A 266 21.14 27.22 -15.71
N ALA A 267 20.62 26.77 -16.85
CA ALA A 267 21.37 26.67 -18.11
C ALA A 267 21.58 28.05 -18.73
N ALA A 268 20.82 29.05 -18.28
CA ALA A 268 21.24 30.45 -18.22
C ALA A 268 22.40 30.69 -17.23
N ILE A 269 23.22 29.68 -16.92
CA ILE A 269 24.68 29.80 -16.86
C ILE A 269 25.14 30.22 -18.27
N GLU A 270 24.70 31.41 -18.66
CA GLU A 270 25.49 32.30 -19.48
C GLU A 270 26.77 32.54 -18.67
N VAL A 271 27.76 31.67 -18.84
CA VAL A 271 29.16 32.10 -18.88
C VAL A 271 29.33 32.96 -20.14
N GLY A 272 28.48 33.98 -20.26
CA GLY A 272 28.28 34.81 -21.41
C GLY A 272 28.79 36.19 -21.09
N ALA A 273 30.09 36.31 -20.81
CA ALA A 273 30.87 37.55 -20.85
C ALA A 273 30.38 38.79 -20.05
N VAL A 274 29.19 38.81 -19.46
CA VAL A 274 28.59 39.99 -18.84
C VAL A 274 28.44 39.83 -17.33
N GLY A 275 28.13 38.65 -16.80
CA GLY A 275 28.09 38.42 -15.34
C GLY A 275 29.47 38.37 -14.69
N LEU A 276 30.45 37.80 -15.40
CA LEU A 276 31.83 37.75 -14.93
C LEU A 276 32.66 38.93 -15.43
N GLY A 277 32.44 39.42 -16.67
CA GLY A 277 33.16 40.57 -17.22
C GLY A 277 32.91 41.87 -16.45
N TRP A 278 31.69 42.07 -15.94
CA TRP A 278 31.33 43.27 -15.17
C TRP A 278 31.99 43.32 -13.79
N ILE A 279 32.11 42.17 -13.09
CA ILE A 279 32.86 42.07 -11.83
C ILE A 279 34.36 42.08 -12.11
N PHE A 280 34.83 41.35 -13.15
CA PHE A 280 36.24 41.34 -13.57
C PHE A 280 36.73 42.75 -13.89
N LEU A 281 35.99 43.56 -14.65
CA LEU A 281 36.45 44.90 -15.02
C LEU A 281 36.33 45.87 -13.84
N ASN A 282 35.22 45.85 -13.10
CA ASN A 282 34.94 46.85 -12.08
C ASN A 282 35.79 46.65 -10.82
N HIS A 283 36.01 45.41 -10.36
CA HIS A 283 36.91 45.17 -9.23
C HIS A 283 38.39 45.35 -9.58
N ILE A 284 38.81 45.13 -10.84
CA ILE A 284 40.19 45.40 -11.27
C ILE A 284 40.43 46.91 -11.35
N ILE A 285 39.47 47.68 -11.89
CA ILE A 285 39.56 49.14 -11.96
C ILE A 285 39.51 49.76 -10.55
N ILE A 286 38.65 49.26 -9.65
CA ILE A 286 38.53 49.76 -8.26
C ILE A 286 39.76 49.41 -7.42
N LEU A 287 40.39 48.23 -7.58
CA LEU A 287 41.58 47.86 -6.81
C LEU A 287 42.89 48.48 -7.33
N ILE A 288 42.98 48.79 -8.62
CA ILE A 288 44.16 49.46 -9.20
C ILE A 288 44.08 50.98 -9.00
N CYS A 289 42.91 51.54 -8.66
CA CYS A 289 42.67 52.98 -8.72
C CYS A 289 41.80 53.59 -7.60
N PRO A 290 42.14 53.48 -6.30
CA PRO A 290 41.77 54.53 -5.35
C PRO A 290 42.69 55.77 -5.54
N SER A 291 43.92 55.54 -5.98
CA SER A 291 44.98 56.56 -6.02
C SER A 291 45.10 57.30 -7.36
N PHE A 292 44.57 56.74 -8.46
CA PHE A 292 44.78 57.31 -9.80
C PHE A 292 43.64 58.24 -10.26
N ILE A 293 42.46 58.22 -9.62
CA ILE A 293 41.47 59.32 -9.72
C ILE A 293 42.02 60.61 -9.09
N SER A 294 42.89 60.49 -8.05
CA SER A 294 43.58 61.64 -7.46
C SER A 294 44.82 62.09 -8.25
N PHE A 295 45.50 61.16 -8.94
CA PHE A 295 46.72 61.47 -9.68
C PHE A 295 46.46 62.18 -11.03
N VAL A 296 45.38 61.84 -11.74
CA VAL A 296 45.00 62.54 -12.99
C VAL A 296 44.51 63.98 -12.71
N GLY A 297 43.90 64.22 -11.54
CA GLY A 297 43.54 65.57 -11.09
C GLY A 297 44.76 66.45 -10.74
N ALA A 298 45.89 65.84 -10.36
CA ALA A 298 47.12 66.56 -10.01
C ALA A 298 48.06 66.81 -11.21
N LEU A 299 47.87 66.11 -12.34
CA LEU A 299 48.73 66.21 -13.52
C LEU A 299 48.31 67.31 -14.51
N ALA A 300 47.30 68.12 -14.17
CA ALA A 300 46.92 69.31 -14.94
C ALA A 300 47.74 70.56 -14.57
N THR A 301 48.64 70.52 -13.58
CA THR A 301 49.32 71.73 -13.05
C THR A 301 50.83 71.78 -13.25
N LEU A 302 51.48 70.78 -13.85
CA LEU A 302 52.92 70.82 -14.08
C LEU A 302 53.26 70.51 -15.54
N ALA A 303 53.05 71.53 -16.38
CA ALA A 303 53.77 71.65 -17.64
C ALA A 303 55.27 71.80 -17.35
N SER A 304 56.10 71.23 -18.22
CA SER A 304 57.57 71.27 -18.23
C SER A 304 58.28 70.34 -17.23
N PHE A 305 58.58 69.11 -17.66
CA PHE A 305 59.96 68.70 -17.90
C PHE A 305 59.97 67.38 -18.66
N ASP A 306 60.64 67.38 -19.80
CA ASP A 306 60.90 66.21 -20.62
C ASP A 306 62.26 65.63 -20.18
N TRP A 307 62.34 64.31 -20.04
CA TRP A 307 63.51 63.44 -20.22
C TRP A 307 63.24 62.09 -19.53
N THR A 308 63.28 61.03 -20.34
CA THR A 308 63.72 59.67 -19.99
C THR A 308 62.99 59.00 -18.81
N GLY A 309 62.11 58.03 -19.04
CA GLY A 309 62.41 56.86 -19.84
C GLY A 309 62.68 55.66 -18.92
N LEU A 310 61.89 54.61 -19.10
CA LEU A 310 62.33 53.22 -18.92
C LEU A 310 62.56 52.66 -17.49
N LEU A 311 62.01 53.23 -16.43
CA LEU A 311 61.98 52.57 -15.11
C LEU A 311 60.61 52.57 -14.39
N GLY A 312 59.53 52.93 -15.08
CA GLY A 312 58.16 52.84 -14.53
C GLY A 312 57.36 51.61 -14.96
N ALA A 313 57.81 50.87 -15.99
CA ALA A 313 57.05 49.77 -16.58
C ALA A 313 57.41 48.37 -16.04
N SER A 314 58.51 48.23 -15.28
CA SER A 314 59.03 46.92 -14.85
C SER A 314 58.47 46.38 -13.53
N LEU A 315 57.56 47.10 -12.84
CA LEU A 315 56.99 46.65 -11.56
C LEU A 315 55.48 46.34 -11.59
N ILE A 316 54.81 46.49 -12.74
CA ILE A 316 53.38 46.14 -12.88
C ILE A 316 53.21 44.67 -13.34
N GLY A 317 54.25 44.05 -13.89
CA GLY A 317 54.19 42.64 -14.33
C GLY A 317 54.17 41.61 -13.19
N ILE A 318 54.75 41.91 -12.02
CA ILE A 318 54.95 40.93 -10.95
C ILE A 318 53.77 40.90 -9.96
N LEU A 319 53.16 42.05 -9.65
CA LEU A 319 51.96 42.10 -8.79
C LEU A 319 50.67 41.72 -9.54
N GLY A 320 50.63 41.93 -10.87
CA GLY A 320 49.52 41.46 -11.72
C GLY A 320 49.39 39.93 -11.81
N LEU A 321 50.50 39.19 -11.67
CA LEU A 321 50.53 37.72 -11.66
C LEU A 321 50.13 37.11 -10.30
N TYR A 322 50.27 37.85 -9.20
CA TYR A 322 49.92 37.38 -7.85
C TYR A 322 48.42 37.46 -7.54
N LEU A 323 47.67 38.34 -8.23
CA LEU A 323 46.20 38.40 -8.12
C LEU A 323 45.46 37.26 -8.84
N ILE A 324 46.15 36.46 -9.66
CA ILE A 324 45.53 35.40 -10.47
C ILE A 324 45.24 34.10 -9.70
N PRO A 325 46.12 33.56 -8.82
CA PRO A 325 45.80 32.34 -8.07
C PRO A 325 44.57 32.51 -7.15
N MET A 326 44.42 33.67 -6.50
CA MET A 326 43.25 33.99 -5.67
C MET A 326 41.95 33.98 -6.46
N ARG A 327 41.96 34.49 -7.71
CA ARG A 327 40.76 34.58 -8.56
C ARG A 327 40.29 33.23 -9.07
N ARG A 328 41.21 32.29 -9.32
CA ARG A 328 40.84 30.90 -9.63
C ARG A 328 40.08 30.26 -8.48
N LEU A 329 40.47 30.55 -7.24
CA LEU A 329 39.78 30.04 -6.05
C LEU A 329 38.37 30.62 -5.93
N THR A 330 38.18 31.92 -6.20
CA THR A 330 36.85 32.56 -6.18
C THR A 330 35.92 32.00 -7.25
N ILE A 331 36.38 31.85 -8.50
CA ILE A 331 35.56 31.27 -9.59
C ILE A 331 35.21 29.81 -9.29
N LYS A 332 36.16 29.05 -8.76
CA LYS A 332 35.94 27.67 -8.33
C LYS A 332 34.86 27.60 -7.24
N GLN A 333 34.92 28.46 -6.23
CA GLN A 333 33.93 28.51 -5.15
C GLN A 333 32.55 28.90 -5.68
N GLU A 334 32.46 29.96 -6.50
CA GLU A 334 31.17 30.41 -7.05
C GLU A 334 30.51 29.34 -7.95
N MET A 335 31.30 28.65 -8.79
CA MET A 335 30.81 27.55 -9.62
C MET A 335 30.33 26.38 -8.77
N LYS A 336 31.09 26.00 -7.72
CA LYS A 336 30.65 24.97 -6.76
C LYS A 336 29.34 25.34 -6.09
N ASP A 337 29.24 26.55 -5.56
CA ASP A 337 28.04 27.02 -4.85
C ASP A 337 26.80 26.98 -5.76
N ARG A 338 26.94 27.35 -7.04
CA ARG A 338 25.85 27.28 -8.03
C ARG A 338 25.47 25.84 -8.38
N ILE A 339 26.44 24.95 -8.57
CA ILE A 339 26.19 23.52 -8.84
C ILE A 339 25.51 22.88 -7.61
N ASP A 340 26.00 23.15 -6.42
CA ASP A 340 25.43 22.68 -5.16
C ASP A 340 24.01 23.19 -4.94
N LYS A 341 23.75 24.48 -5.23
CA LYS A 341 22.39 25.04 -5.18
C LYS A 341 21.45 24.32 -6.15
N THR A 342 21.89 24.07 -7.38
CA THR A 342 21.11 23.35 -8.39
C THR A 342 20.81 21.91 -7.95
N ARG A 343 21.81 21.21 -7.39
CA ARG A 343 21.65 19.88 -6.81
C ARG A 343 20.58 19.89 -5.72
N LEU A 344 20.66 20.84 -4.78
CA LEU A 344 19.71 20.95 -3.67
C LEU A 344 18.29 21.23 -4.16
N GLU A 345 18.11 22.18 -5.10
CA GLU A 345 16.80 22.49 -5.68
C GLU A 345 16.18 21.30 -6.41
N LEU A 346 16.99 20.56 -7.19
CA LEU A 346 16.52 19.36 -7.89
C LEU A 346 16.12 18.26 -6.89
N THR A 347 16.97 17.98 -5.91
CA THR A 347 16.70 16.96 -4.89
C THR A 347 15.45 17.30 -4.08
N GLU A 348 15.23 18.58 -3.75
CA GLU A 348 14.01 19.03 -3.07
C GLU A 348 12.77 18.83 -3.94
N GLN A 349 12.81 19.22 -5.22
CA GLN A 349 11.69 19.02 -6.15
C GLN A 349 11.35 17.54 -6.34
N LEU A 350 12.36 16.70 -6.53
CA LEU A 350 12.18 15.25 -6.65
C LEU A 350 11.60 14.65 -5.38
N HIS A 351 12.06 15.09 -4.21
CA HIS A 351 11.53 14.62 -2.94
C HIS A 351 10.06 15.03 -2.75
N LYS A 352 9.68 16.26 -3.12
CA LYS A 352 8.29 16.72 -3.07
C LYS A 352 7.40 15.91 -4.01
N HIS A 353 7.83 15.73 -5.26
CA HIS A 353 7.07 14.96 -6.24
C HIS A 353 6.93 13.48 -5.83
N PHE A 354 8.04 12.86 -5.40
CA PHE A 354 8.05 11.51 -4.85
C PHE A 354 7.06 11.36 -3.69
N THR A 355 7.13 12.24 -2.69
CA THR A 355 6.24 12.16 -1.52
C THR A 355 4.78 12.31 -1.93
N HIS A 356 4.47 13.25 -2.83
CA HIS A 356 3.13 13.45 -3.34
C HIS A 356 2.56 12.22 -4.09
N GLU A 357 3.36 11.63 -4.96
CA GLU A 357 3.00 10.43 -5.71
C GLU A 357 2.86 9.22 -4.79
N LEU A 358 3.74 9.07 -3.80
CA LEU A 358 3.68 8.01 -2.80
C LEU A 358 2.39 8.11 -1.97
N ASP A 359 2.08 9.27 -1.42
CA ASP A 359 0.85 9.49 -0.65
C ASP A 359 -0.41 9.26 -1.52
N THR A 360 -0.35 9.67 -2.79
CA THR A 360 -1.45 9.46 -3.74
C THR A 360 -1.67 7.99 -4.05
N ASN A 361 -0.60 7.23 -4.28
CA ASN A 361 -0.69 5.79 -4.57
C ASN A 361 -1.09 4.99 -3.33
N GLU A 362 -0.54 5.31 -2.16
CA GLU A 362 -0.95 4.70 -0.89
C GLU A 362 -2.45 4.92 -0.64
N ARG A 363 -2.93 6.15 -0.79
CA ARG A 363 -4.36 6.47 -0.64
C ARG A 363 -5.21 5.66 -1.63
N LYS A 364 -4.83 5.57 -2.90
CA LYS A 364 -5.54 4.74 -3.88
C LYS A 364 -5.58 3.28 -3.44
N MET A 365 -4.47 2.71 -2.97
CA MET A 365 -4.44 1.32 -2.48
C MET A 365 -5.34 1.11 -1.27
N ARG A 366 -5.37 2.06 -0.31
CA ARG A 366 -6.27 2.03 0.85
C ARG A 366 -7.73 2.17 0.44
N GLU A 367 -8.03 3.05 -0.53
CA GLU A 367 -9.37 3.23 -1.07
C GLU A 367 -9.89 1.97 -1.74
N LEU A 368 -9.01 1.22 -2.44
CA LEU A 368 -9.37 -0.08 -3.01
C LEU A 368 -9.86 -1.05 -1.94
N ILE A 369 -9.14 -1.23 -0.85
CA ILE A 369 -9.47 -2.26 0.16
C ILE A 369 -10.63 -1.85 1.09
N MET A 370 -10.99 -0.57 1.11
CA MET A 370 -12.00 -0.03 2.03
C MET A 370 -13.38 -0.72 1.95
N PRO A 371 -13.95 -1.02 0.77
CA PRO A 371 -15.24 -1.72 0.68
C PRO A 371 -15.19 -3.12 1.30
N TYR A 372 -14.09 -3.84 1.15
CA TYR A 372 -13.90 -5.15 1.80
C TYR A 372 -13.82 -5.02 3.31
N SER A 373 -13.06 -4.02 3.78
CA SER A 373 -12.92 -3.73 5.20
C SER A 373 -14.28 -3.42 5.85
N ARG A 374 -15.09 -2.59 5.19
CA ARG A 374 -16.45 -2.26 5.65
C ARG A 374 -17.34 -3.49 5.66
N PHE A 375 -17.31 -4.29 4.61
CA PHE A 375 -18.06 -5.54 4.56
C PHE A 375 -17.72 -6.48 5.72
N VAL A 376 -16.44 -6.71 5.99
CA VAL A 376 -16.02 -7.59 7.10
C VAL A 376 -16.49 -7.03 8.44
N GLN A 377 -16.38 -5.72 8.66
CA GLN A 377 -16.86 -5.06 9.88
C GLN A 377 -18.37 -5.18 10.06
N ASP A 378 -19.15 -4.88 9.01
CA ASP A 378 -20.60 -4.96 9.02
C ASP A 378 -21.06 -6.40 9.29
N GLU A 379 -20.41 -7.39 8.68
CA GLU A 379 -20.74 -8.79 8.89
C GLU A 379 -20.31 -9.33 10.25
N GLN A 380 -19.20 -8.84 10.82
CA GLN A 380 -18.84 -9.13 12.22
C GLN A 380 -19.90 -8.62 13.19
N GLU A 381 -20.39 -7.38 12.99
CA GLU A 381 -21.43 -6.81 13.85
C GLU A 381 -22.76 -7.57 13.73
N LYS A 382 -23.19 -7.89 12.51
CA LYS A 382 -24.37 -8.71 12.25
C LYS A 382 -24.25 -10.10 12.88
N LEU A 383 -23.08 -10.74 12.77
CA LEU A 383 -22.85 -12.06 13.34
C LEU A 383 -22.92 -12.02 14.86
N LYS A 384 -22.30 -11.02 15.50
CA LYS A 384 -22.36 -10.84 16.95
C LYS A 384 -23.80 -10.70 17.45
N LYS A 385 -24.61 -9.84 16.81
CA LYS A 385 -26.03 -9.67 17.13
C LYS A 385 -26.81 -10.98 16.96
N THR A 386 -26.53 -11.74 15.90
CA THR A 386 -27.19 -13.02 15.63
C THR A 386 -26.86 -14.08 16.69
N ILE A 387 -25.59 -14.16 17.12
CA ILE A 387 -25.16 -15.06 18.21
C ILE A 387 -25.90 -14.70 19.50
N GLU A 388 -25.92 -13.42 19.88
CA GLU A 388 -26.61 -12.95 21.09
C GLU A 388 -28.11 -13.28 21.07
N GLN A 389 -28.76 -13.14 19.91
CA GLN A 389 -30.17 -13.50 19.72
C GLN A 389 -30.41 -15.01 19.86
N ILE A 390 -29.59 -15.84 19.20
CA ILE A 390 -29.69 -17.31 19.28
C ILE A 390 -29.51 -17.78 20.73
N GLU A 391 -28.51 -17.25 21.45
CA GLU A 391 -28.28 -17.60 22.85
C GLU A 391 -29.45 -17.18 23.75
N THR A 392 -30.02 -16.01 23.51
CA THR A 392 -31.19 -15.52 24.26
C THR A 392 -32.39 -16.43 24.06
N ILE A 393 -32.69 -16.81 22.81
CA ILE A 393 -33.82 -17.69 22.52
C ILE A 393 -33.57 -19.09 23.06
N ARG A 394 -32.34 -19.61 22.98
CA ARG A 394 -31.96 -20.90 23.59
C ARG A 394 -32.21 -20.91 25.09
N LYS A 395 -31.87 -19.82 25.80
CA LYS A 395 -32.17 -19.66 27.22
C LYS A 395 -33.67 -19.64 27.49
N GLN A 396 -34.45 -18.93 26.66
CA GLN A 396 -35.92 -18.90 26.76
C GLN A 396 -36.55 -20.28 26.57
N ILE A 397 -36.10 -21.05 25.57
CA ILE A 397 -36.59 -22.43 25.34
C ILE A 397 -36.28 -23.33 26.52
N LYS A 398 -35.06 -23.25 27.07
CA LYS A 398 -34.67 -24.01 28.26
C LYS A 398 -35.54 -23.66 29.47
N GLN A 399 -35.83 -22.37 29.65
CA GLN A 399 -36.72 -21.90 30.72
C GLN A 399 -38.16 -22.39 30.53
N LEU A 400 -38.71 -22.30 29.31
CA LEU A 400 -40.03 -22.81 28.96
C LEU A 400 -40.16 -24.31 29.27
N LYS A 401 -39.15 -25.12 28.92
CA LYS A 401 -39.14 -26.55 29.28
C LYS A 401 -39.19 -26.77 30.80
N LEU A 402 -38.39 -26.03 31.56
CA LEU A 402 -38.40 -26.12 33.02
C LEU A 402 -39.75 -25.70 33.63
N ASP A 403 -40.38 -24.67 33.08
CA ASP A 403 -41.68 -24.17 33.56
C ASP A 403 -42.82 -25.14 33.21
N ILE A 404 -42.78 -25.77 32.03
CA ILE A 404 -43.68 -26.88 31.67
C ILE A 404 -43.51 -28.04 32.65
N GLN A 405 -42.27 -28.47 32.93
CA GLN A 405 -42.01 -29.58 33.85
C GLN A 405 -42.50 -29.27 35.28
N LYS A 406 -42.26 -28.05 35.78
CA LYS A 406 -42.73 -27.61 37.11
C LYS A 406 -44.25 -27.45 37.21
N SER A 407 -44.91 -26.98 36.16
CA SER A 407 -46.36 -26.77 36.17
C SER A 407 -47.14 -28.09 36.07
N LEU A 408 -46.58 -29.08 35.37
CA LEU A 408 -47.15 -30.42 35.28
C LEU A 408 -46.94 -31.21 36.58
N SER A 409 -45.77 -31.08 37.25
CA SER A 409 -45.50 -31.77 38.52
C SER A 409 -46.28 -31.22 39.72
N ARG A 410 -46.79 -29.98 39.65
CA ARG A 410 -47.71 -29.42 40.66
C ARG A 410 -49.17 -29.87 40.51
N LYS A 411 -49.53 -30.49 39.37
CA LYS A 411 -50.91 -30.88 39.03
C LYS A 411 -51.20 -32.37 39.27
N THR A 412 -50.16 -33.19 39.34
CA THR A 412 -50.15 -34.54 39.91
C THR A 412 -50.01 -34.45 41.42
#